data_AF-A0A848LPM1-F1
#
_entry.id   AF-A0A848LPM1-F1
#
_cell.length_a   1.000
_cell.length_b   1.000
_cell.length_c   1.000
_cell.angle_alpha   90.00
_cell.angle_beta   90.00
_cell.angle_gamma   90.00
#
_symmetry.space_group_name_H-M   'P 1'
#
loop_
_entity.id
_entity.type
_entity.pdbx_description
1 polymer ?
#
loop_
_entity_poly.entity_id
_entity_poly.type
_entity_poly.pdbx_seq_one_letter_code
_entity_poly.pdbx_strand_id
1 'polypeptide(L)'
;MQRSASLTVLLALLGTAPVALAGAPASSATPGPLQKISIVESSNLKLDDGYRTLRLPESPDSPELRQLRDHVLKQVDLLGRADPELIFAALEWVSIQWDHDGLNQPPPGTSSFQILQNVEQGQRYRCVEYGTVVSDLLLSLGYPSRRLGIKSVDAAYGGFGQGHVASEVWSNTLDKWIFIDPQFSMAATHEGRYLSFHEMYQLKREGRFNEIRFTPSPRFVERHKTTPEELEKQYRAFIGHYFGYMEIPYQREGKKASLILPLEGKGQFATFQGLPIDGLLFTDDPRELYFPLNHTQVLFTYNNARPFIDVIREHGITTEQQFLSKRPRFAARPDYTLTFQQGMPWFAHYELRVDGGEWKRVPGDTVPLKLHAGLNTLEVRAVNRAGAAGPINRMKLRYAADP
;
A
#
# COMPACT_ATOMS: atom_id res chain seq x y z
N MET A 1 32.15 18.38 10.15
CA MET A 1 32.90 18.09 11.39
C MET A 1 32.22 16.92 12.10
N GLN A 2 32.64 15.69 11.81
CA GLN A 2 32.19 14.50 12.55
C GLN A 2 32.91 14.49 13.91
N ARG A 3 32.16 14.57 15.00
CA ARG A 3 32.71 14.28 16.33
C ARG A 3 32.77 12.76 16.49
N SER A 4 33.89 12.16 16.08
CA SER A 4 34.26 10.82 16.52
C SER A 4 34.64 10.90 17.99
N ALA A 5 33.78 10.39 18.88
CA ALA A 5 34.20 10.13 20.24
C ALA A 5 35.26 9.03 20.18
N SER A 6 36.49 9.35 20.60
CA SER A 6 37.59 8.39 20.61
C SER A 6 37.23 7.21 21.53
N LEU A 7 37.59 5.98 21.14
CA LEU A 7 37.25 4.75 21.88
C LEU A 7 37.66 4.81 23.37
N THR A 8 38.69 5.60 23.68
CA THR A 8 39.16 5.94 25.02
C THR A 8 38.07 6.60 25.89
N VAL A 9 37.22 7.45 25.30
CA VAL A 9 36.12 8.14 26.00
C VAL A 9 34.96 7.18 26.30
N LEU A 10 34.69 6.23 25.40
CA LEU A 10 33.62 5.24 25.58
C LEU A 10 33.95 4.20 26.66
N LEU A 11 35.22 3.78 26.74
CA LEU A 11 35.72 2.86 27.77
C LEU A 11 35.80 3.53 29.16
N ALA A 12 36.04 4.84 29.24
CA ALA A 12 36.09 5.59 30.50
C ALA A 12 34.72 5.76 31.19
N LEU A 13 33.61 5.71 30.44
CA LEU A 13 32.24 5.86 30.97
C LEU A 13 31.66 4.57 31.59
N LEU A 14 32.26 3.40 31.35
CA LEU A 14 31.73 2.09 31.75
C LEU A 14 32.41 1.49 32.99
N GLY A 15 32.92 2.35 33.88
CA GLY A 15 33.74 2.03 35.05
C GLY A 15 33.55 0.63 35.62
N THR A 16 34.47 -0.29 35.28
CA THR A 16 34.70 -1.54 36.00
C THR A 16 36.18 -1.92 35.88
N ALA A 17 36.79 -2.18 37.04
CA ALA A 17 38.16 -2.67 37.18
C ALA A 17 38.34 -4.05 36.52
N PRO A 18 39.56 -4.43 36.10
CA PRO A 18 39.78 -5.70 35.41
C PRO A 18 39.70 -6.86 36.40
N VAL A 19 38.68 -7.71 36.25
CA VAL A 19 38.72 -9.08 36.77
C VAL A 19 39.38 -9.95 35.70
N ALA A 20 40.53 -10.54 36.05
CA ALA A 20 41.20 -11.52 35.22
C ALA A 20 40.36 -12.80 35.14
N LEU A 21 39.91 -13.17 33.94
CA LEU A 21 39.30 -14.46 33.66
C LEU A 21 40.17 -15.21 32.66
N ALA A 22 40.38 -16.49 32.95
CA ALA A 22 41.22 -17.41 32.21
C ALA A 22 40.82 -17.47 30.72
N GLY A 23 41.80 -17.25 29.84
CA GLY A 23 41.60 -17.25 28.40
C GLY A 23 41.30 -18.63 27.86
N ALA A 24 40.21 -18.75 27.10
CA ALA A 24 40.02 -19.85 26.17
C ALA A 24 41.09 -19.76 25.05
N PRO A 25 41.56 -20.89 24.49
CA PRO A 25 42.65 -20.89 23.52
C PRO A 25 42.23 -20.18 22.23
N ALA A 26 42.96 -19.12 21.87
CA ALA A 26 42.82 -18.45 20.59
C ALA A 26 43.36 -19.37 19.48
N SER A 27 42.52 -19.69 18.51
CA SER A 27 42.94 -20.37 17.27
C SER A 27 44.07 -19.59 16.59
N SER A 28 45.15 -20.29 16.25
CA SER A 28 46.42 -19.76 15.73
C SER A 28 46.44 -19.48 14.22
N ALA A 29 45.30 -19.62 13.53
CA ALA A 29 45.22 -19.33 12.09
C ALA A 29 45.28 -17.81 11.84
N THR A 30 46.14 -17.38 10.91
CA THR A 30 46.15 -16.01 10.40
C THR A 30 44.77 -15.72 9.80
N PRO A 31 44.03 -14.71 10.31
CA PRO A 31 42.70 -14.41 9.78
C PRO A 31 42.80 -14.02 8.30
N GLY A 32 41.88 -14.52 7.47
CA GLY A 32 41.72 -14.06 6.10
C GLY A 32 41.41 -12.56 6.02
N PRO A 33 41.39 -11.97 4.81
CA PRO A 33 41.08 -10.56 4.62
C PRO A 33 39.69 -10.23 5.20
N LEU A 34 39.58 -9.05 5.82
CA LEU A 34 38.33 -8.58 6.42
C LEU A 34 37.20 -8.61 5.38
N GLN A 35 36.18 -9.42 5.65
CA GLN A 35 34.94 -9.38 4.89
C GLN A 35 33.99 -8.36 5.53
N LYS A 36 33.38 -7.51 4.71
CA LYS A 36 32.37 -6.54 5.11
C LYS A 36 31.00 -6.97 4.63
N ILE A 37 29.99 -6.71 5.46
CA ILE A 37 28.58 -6.83 5.11
C ILE A 37 28.07 -5.42 4.86
N SER A 38 27.46 -5.18 3.70
CA SER A 38 26.92 -3.87 3.32
C SER A 38 25.55 -4.04 2.66
N ILE A 39 24.62 -3.14 2.96
CA ILE A 39 23.36 -3.01 2.23
C ILE A 39 23.63 -2.07 1.05
N VAL A 40 23.48 -2.58 -0.16
CA VAL A 40 23.73 -1.85 -1.42
C VAL A 40 22.45 -1.14 -1.88
N GLU A 41 21.31 -1.81 -1.71
CA GLU A 41 19.99 -1.32 -2.10
C GLU A 41 18.97 -1.89 -1.11
N SER A 42 17.95 -1.11 -0.76
CA SER A 42 16.89 -1.57 0.13
C SER A 42 15.61 -0.78 -0.10
N SER A 43 14.51 -1.49 -0.35
CA SER A 43 13.15 -0.97 -0.26
C SER A 43 12.46 -1.35 1.06
N ASN A 44 13.24 -1.79 2.05
CA ASN A 44 12.73 -2.13 3.39
C ASN A 44 12.36 -0.85 4.16
N LEU A 45 11.07 -0.68 4.44
CA LEU A 45 10.51 0.51 5.07
C LEU A 45 9.85 0.16 6.42
N LYS A 46 9.59 1.20 7.22
CA LYS A 46 8.68 1.09 8.37
C LYS A 46 7.25 0.86 7.84
N LEU A 47 6.53 -0.06 8.45
CA LEU A 47 5.13 -0.30 8.13
C LEU A 47 4.23 0.86 8.57
N ASP A 48 3.14 1.03 7.84
CA ASP A 48 2.05 1.96 8.15
C ASP A 48 0.83 1.18 8.68
N ASP A 49 0.29 1.59 9.81
CA ASP A 49 -0.87 0.98 10.47
C ASP A 49 -2.19 1.71 10.13
N GLY A 50 -2.16 2.72 9.26
CA GLY A 50 -3.31 3.52 8.84
C GLY A 50 -4.43 2.68 8.25
N TYR A 51 -4.11 1.51 7.69
CA TYR A 51 -5.08 0.55 7.14
C TYR A 51 -6.17 0.16 8.15
N ARG A 52 -5.88 0.21 9.46
CA ARG A 52 -6.84 -0.07 10.54
C ARG A 52 -7.97 0.94 10.60
N THR A 53 -7.80 2.11 9.99
CA THR A 53 -8.83 3.15 9.91
C THR A 53 -9.74 3.01 8.70
N LEU A 54 -9.38 2.16 7.73
CA LEU A 54 -10.20 1.87 6.56
C LEU A 54 -11.37 0.98 6.96
N ARG A 55 -12.51 1.20 6.31
CA ARG A 55 -13.66 0.28 6.40
C ARG A 55 -13.50 -0.89 5.45
N LEU A 56 -12.65 -1.84 5.84
CA LEU A 56 -12.48 -3.10 5.14
C LEU A 56 -13.36 -4.19 5.78
N PRO A 57 -13.88 -5.14 4.99
CA PRO A 57 -14.52 -6.34 5.52
C PRO A 57 -13.51 -7.16 6.35
N GLU A 58 -14.00 -7.92 7.34
CA GLU A 58 -13.14 -8.81 8.14
C GLU A 58 -12.49 -9.92 7.29
N SER A 59 -13.14 -10.30 6.21
CA SER A 59 -12.70 -11.34 5.29
C SER A 59 -13.15 -11.03 3.86
N PRO A 60 -12.31 -11.29 2.83
CA PRO A 60 -12.74 -11.22 1.44
C PRO A 60 -13.71 -12.37 1.07
N ASP A 61 -13.85 -13.35 1.96
CA ASP A 61 -14.72 -14.53 1.79
C ASP A 61 -16.00 -14.47 2.64
N SER A 62 -16.46 -13.27 3.04
CA SER A 62 -17.79 -13.16 3.66
C SER A 62 -18.87 -13.68 2.71
N PRO A 63 -20.02 -14.17 3.21
CA PRO A 63 -21.08 -14.73 2.37
C PRO A 63 -21.50 -13.80 1.22
N GLU A 64 -21.68 -12.51 1.50
CA GLU A 64 -22.11 -11.51 0.54
C GLU A 64 -21.06 -11.24 -0.54
N LEU A 65 -19.78 -11.11 -0.14
CA LEU A 65 -18.68 -10.88 -1.08
C LEU A 65 -18.41 -12.12 -1.93
N ARG A 66 -18.55 -13.32 -1.37
CA ARG A 66 -18.43 -14.57 -2.12
C ARG A 66 -19.54 -14.70 -3.16
N GLN A 67 -20.79 -14.41 -2.79
CA GLN A 67 -21.91 -14.42 -3.74
C GLN A 67 -21.69 -13.44 -4.89
N LEU A 68 -21.26 -12.22 -4.58
CA LEU A 68 -20.88 -11.22 -5.58
C LEU A 68 -19.78 -11.75 -6.50
N ARG A 69 -18.67 -12.20 -5.93
CA ARG A 69 -17.51 -12.72 -6.67
C ARG A 69 -17.89 -13.87 -7.58
N ASP A 70 -18.59 -14.87 -7.06
CA ASP A 70 -18.98 -16.07 -7.81
C ASP A 70 -19.97 -15.73 -8.93
N HIS A 71 -20.83 -14.73 -8.73
CA HIS A 71 -21.73 -14.24 -9.78
C HIS A 71 -20.97 -13.54 -10.90
N VAL A 72 -20.06 -12.62 -10.56
CA VAL A 72 -19.30 -11.84 -11.55
C VAL A 72 -18.32 -12.73 -12.33
N LEU A 73 -17.60 -13.64 -11.66
CA LEU A 73 -16.62 -14.51 -12.31
C LEU A 73 -17.22 -15.52 -13.30
N LYS A 74 -18.54 -15.74 -13.28
CA LYS A 74 -19.24 -16.50 -14.33
C LYS A 74 -19.39 -15.72 -15.64
N GLN A 75 -19.26 -14.40 -15.59
CA GLN A 75 -19.55 -13.50 -16.70
C GLN A 75 -18.29 -12.83 -17.28
N VAL A 76 -17.24 -12.68 -16.47
CA VAL A 76 -15.98 -12.05 -16.87
C VAL A 76 -14.78 -12.74 -16.25
N ASP A 77 -13.75 -12.98 -17.06
CA ASP A 77 -12.47 -13.49 -16.56
C ASP A 77 -11.64 -12.36 -15.95
N LEU A 78 -11.62 -12.32 -14.62
CA LEU A 78 -10.77 -11.45 -13.82
C LEU A 78 -9.58 -12.19 -13.22
N LEU A 79 -9.68 -13.50 -12.97
CA LEU A 79 -8.65 -14.28 -12.28
C LEU A 79 -7.41 -14.54 -13.15
N GLY A 80 -7.56 -14.48 -14.48
CA GLY A 80 -6.42 -14.55 -15.42
C GLY A 80 -5.59 -13.26 -15.50
N ARG A 81 -5.96 -12.19 -14.77
CA ARG A 81 -5.36 -10.86 -14.89
C ARG A 81 -4.60 -10.45 -13.63
N ALA A 82 -3.47 -9.79 -13.82
CA ALA A 82 -2.74 -9.16 -12.72
C ALA A 82 -3.21 -7.71 -12.51
N ASP A 83 -2.99 -7.17 -11.31
CA ASP A 83 -3.08 -5.73 -11.07
C ASP A 83 -2.02 -4.97 -11.90
N PRO A 84 -2.37 -3.86 -12.57
CA PRO A 84 -3.65 -3.14 -12.53
C PRO A 84 -4.69 -3.54 -13.59
N GLU A 85 -4.39 -4.47 -14.50
CA GLU A 85 -5.33 -4.89 -15.55
C GLU A 85 -6.63 -5.50 -14.99
N LEU A 86 -6.53 -6.27 -13.90
CA LEU A 86 -7.69 -6.79 -13.17
C LEU A 86 -8.61 -5.67 -12.71
N ILE A 87 -8.03 -4.58 -12.20
CA ILE A 87 -8.78 -3.42 -11.68
C ILE A 87 -9.61 -2.79 -12.81
N PHE A 88 -8.98 -2.55 -13.97
CA PHE A 88 -9.67 -1.93 -15.10
C PHE A 88 -10.69 -2.86 -15.77
N ALA A 89 -10.46 -4.18 -15.76
CA ALA A 89 -11.45 -5.14 -16.23
C ALA A 89 -12.68 -5.18 -15.31
N ALA A 90 -12.49 -5.12 -13.99
CA ALA A 90 -13.59 -5.01 -13.03
C ALA A 90 -14.34 -3.67 -13.18
N LEU A 91 -13.60 -2.57 -13.36
CA LEU A 91 -14.16 -1.25 -13.65
C LEU A 91 -15.06 -1.27 -14.90
N GLU A 92 -14.53 -1.71 -16.04
CA GLU A 92 -15.29 -1.81 -17.30
C GLU A 92 -16.53 -2.67 -17.13
N TRP A 93 -16.39 -3.85 -16.51
CA TRP A 93 -17.51 -4.76 -16.33
C TRP A 93 -18.64 -4.12 -15.53
N VAL A 94 -18.35 -3.46 -14.40
CA VAL A 94 -19.39 -2.79 -13.59
C VAL A 94 -20.02 -1.62 -14.33
N SER A 95 -19.22 -0.81 -15.05
CA SER A 95 -19.70 0.40 -15.74
C SER A 95 -20.72 0.14 -16.85
N ILE A 96 -20.81 -1.08 -17.38
CA ILE A 96 -21.71 -1.42 -18.47
C ILE A 96 -22.95 -2.21 -18.03
N GLN A 97 -23.16 -2.38 -16.71
CA GLN A 97 -24.27 -3.17 -16.20
C GLN A 97 -25.62 -2.42 -16.26
N TRP A 98 -25.65 -1.12 -16.00
CA TRP A 98 -26.86 -0.30 -16.11
C TRP A 98 -26.57 1.07 -16.72
N ASP A 99 -27.61 1.89 -16.93
CA ASP A 99 -27.48 3.31 -17.22
C ASP A 99 -27.77 4.10 -15.94
N HIS A 100 -27.06 5.20 -15.70
CA HIS A 100 -27.21 5.98 -14.47
C HIS A 100 -28.63 6.54 -14.27
N ASP A 101 -29.18 6.35 -13.06
CA ASP A 101 -30.40 7.00 -12.59
C ASP A 101 -30.11 7.73 -11.29
N GLY A 102 -30.12 9.07 -11.34
CA GLY A 102 -29.78 9.96 -10.23
C GLY A 102 -30.77 9.95 -9.05
N LEU A 103 -31.97 9.41 -9.26
CA LEU A 103 -33.09 9.49 -8.32
C LEU A 103 -33.48 8.13 -7.72
N ASN A 104 -32.94 7.03 -8.26
CA ASN A 104 -33.25 5.69 -7.77
C ASN A 104 -32.17 5.17 -6.83
N GLN A 105 -32.58 4.61 -5.69
CA GLN A 105 -31.69 4.01 -4.72
C GLN A 105 -32.27 2.69 -4.20
N PRO A 106 -31.43 1.67 -3.96
CA PRO A 106 -31.92 0.42 -3.42
C PRO A 106 -32.34 0.61 -1.95
N PRO A 107 -33.19 -0.29 -1.40
CA PRO A 107 -33.50 -0.29 0.03
C PRO A 107 -32.24 -0.34 0.92
N PRO A 108 -32.26 0.26 2.11
CA PRO A 108 -31.14 0.18 3.03
C PRO A 108 -30.73 -1.27 3.34
N GLY A 109 -29.42 -1.56 3.31
CA GLY A 109 -28.88 -2.89 3.57
C GLY A 109 -28.82 -3.81 2.35
N THR A 110 -29.26 -3.36 1.17
CA THR A 110 -29.09 -4.12 -0.09
C THR A 110 -27.60 -4.35 -0.38
N SER A 111 -27.21 -5.60 -0.60
CA SER A 111 -25.82 -5.96 -0.93
C SER A 111 -25.49 -5.68 -2.40
N SER A 112 -24.20 -5.57 -2.73
CA SER A 112 -23.74 -5.42 -4.12
C SER A 112 -24.20 -6.56 -5.05
N PHE A 113 -24.31 -7.79 -4.53
CA PHE A 113 -24.90 -8.90 -5.29
C PHE A 113 -26.38 -8.65 -5.59
N GLN A 114 -27.17 -8.22 -4.59
CA GLN A 114 -28.58 -7.91 -4.79
C GLN A 114 -28.80 -6.72 -5.73
N ILE A 115 -27.91 -5.70 -5.70
CA ILE A 115 -27.93 -4.59 -6.66
C ILE A 115 -27.85 -5.13 -8.09
N LEU A 116 -26.91 -6.05 -8.37
CA LEU A 116 -26.77 -6.66 -9.69
C LEU A 116 -28.01 -7.49 -10.07
N GLN A 117 -28.57 -8.27 -9.15
CA GLN A 117 -29.81 -9.01 -9.39
C GLN A 117 -30.99 -8.09 -9.74
N ASN A 118 -31.09 -6.93 -9.08
CA ASN A 118 -32.11 -5.94 -9.37
C ASN A 118 -31.90 -5.29 -10.76
N VAL A 119 -30.64 -5.04 -11.13
CA VAL A 119 -30.27 -4.52 -12.45
C VAL A 119 -30.64 -5.50 -13.57
N GLU A 120 -30.44 -6.81 -13.35
CA GLU A 120 -30.90 -7.86 -14.27
C GLU A 120 -32.44 -7.83 -14.46
N GLN A 121 -33.17 -7.31 -13.48
CA GLN A 121 -34.63 -7.10 -13.54
C GLN A 121 -35.01 -5.70 -14.06
N GLY A 122 -34.06 -4.93 -14.58
CA GLY A 122 -34.28 -3.63 -15.21
C GLY A 122 -34.13 -2.41 -14.29
N GLN A 123 -33.72 -2.59 -13.03
CA GLN A 123 -33.39 -1.47 -12.16
C GLN A 123 -32.13 -0.72 -12.62
N ARG A 124 -32.04 0.54 -12.23
CA ARG A 124 -30.93 1.46 -12.52
C ARG A 124 -30.64 2.28 -11.29
N TYR A 125 -29.38 2.64 -11.06
CA TYR A 125 -28.96 3.29 -9.83
C TYR A 125 -27.95 4.42 -10.06
N ARG A 126 -27.61 5.12 -8.98
CA ARG A 126 -26.77 6.31 -8.97
C ARG A 126 -25.28 5.95 -8.96
N CYS A 127 -24.43 6.98 -9.01
CA CYS A 127 -22.99 6.90 -8.77
C CYS A 127 -22.61 6.09 -7.52
N VAL A 128 -23.42 6.19 -6.45
CA VAL A 128 -23.19 5.50 -5.18
C VAL A 128 -23.13 3.98 -5.36
N GLU A 129 -24.08 3.43 -6.11
CA GLU A 129 -24.19 1.99 -6.32
C GLU A 129 -23.10 1.47 -7.27
N TYR A 130 -22.69 2.24 -8.28
CA TYR A 130 -21.52 1.91 -9.11
C TYR A 130 -20.24 1.80 -8.26
N GLY A 131 -19.99 2.82 -7.43
CA GLY A 131 -18.84 2.85 -6.52
C GLY A 131 -18.86 1.73 -5.48
N THR A 132 -20.04 1.36 -5.00
CA THR A 132 -20.22 0.26 -4.03
C THR A 132 -19.92 -1.08 -4.68
N VAL A 133 -20.52 -1.38 -5.84
CA VAL A 133 -20.35 -2.67 -6.52
C VAL A 133 -18.91 -2.90 -6.95
N VAL A 134 -18.24 -1.91 -7.57
CA VAL A 134 -16.84 -2.08 -8.00
C VAL A 134 -15.91 -2.25 -6.81
N SER A 135 -16.12 -1.50 -5.72
CA SER A 135 -15.29 -1.61 -4.52
C SER A 135 -15.47 -2.96 -3.85
N ASP A 136 -16.71 -3.42 -3.66
CA ASP A 136 -16.98 -4.73 -3.05
C ASP A 136 -16.44 -5.88 -3.91
N LEU A 137 -16.53 -5.78 -5.24
CA LEU A 137 -15.94 -6.76 -6.15
C LEU A 137 -14.42 -6.82 -5.97
N LEU A 138 -13.73 -5.68 -5.97
CA LEU A 138 -12.28 -5.62 -5.77
C LEU A 138 -11.86 -6.14 -4.38
N LEU A 139 -12.61 -5.77 -3.33
CA LEU A 139 -12.41 -6.29 -1.98
C LEU A 139 -12.57 -7.82 -1.93
N SER A 140 -13.57 -8.37 -2.62
CA SER A 140 -13.77 -9.83 -2.71
C SER A 140 -12.61 -10.54 -3.43
N LEU A 141 -11.89 -9.84 -4.30
CA LEU A 141 -10.71 -10.33 -5.02
C LEU A 141 -9.41 -10.05 -4.27
N GLY A 142 -9.48 -9.49 -3.05
CA GLY A 142 -8.33 -9.19 -2.21
C GLY A 142 -7.60 -7.89 -2.51
N TYR A 143 -8.20 -6.97 -3.28
CA TYR A 143 -7.63 -5.65 -3.55
C TYR A 143 -8.33 -4.60 -2.67
N PRO A 144 -7.60 -3.95 -1.74
CA PRO A 144 -8.19 -2.89 -0.92
C PRO A 144 -8.75 -1.77 -1.81
N SER A 145 -10.08 -1.64 -1.81
CA SER A 145 -10.82 -0.60 -2.52
C SER A 145 -11.74 0.13 -1.56
N ARG A 146 -12.02 1.40 -1.86
CA ARG A 146 -12.93 2.24 -1.08
C ARG A 146 -13.74 3.13 -2.00
N ARG A 147 -14.96 3.43 -1.57
CA ARG A 147 -15.73 4.54 -2.14
C ARG A 147 -15.01 5.85 -1.89
N LEU A 148 -15.01 6.71 -2.89
CA LEU A 148 -14.49 8.06 -2.81
C LEU A 148 -15.65 9.02 -3.06
N GLY A 149 -16.10 9.71 -2.01
CA GLY A 149 -17.00 10.84 -2.16
C GLY A 149 -16.20 12.07 -2.59
N ILE A 150 -16.66 12.76 -3.63
CA ILE A 150 -16.08 14.03 -4.07
C ILE A 150 -17.19 15.08 -4.14
N LYS A 151 -16.89 16.30 -3.72
CA LYS A 151 -17.89 17.35 -3.52
C LYS A 151 -17.44 18.65 -4.16
N SER A 152 -18.40 19.44 -4.60
CA SER A 152 -18.14 20.81 -5.05
C SER A 152 -17.69 21.71 -3.89
N VAL A 153 -17.24 22.93 -4.22
CA VAL A 153 -16.85 23.94 -3.21
C VAL A 153 -18.01 24.36 -2.31
N ASP A 154 -19.24 24.33 -2.83
CA ASP A 154 -20.48 24.68 -2.11
C ASP A 154 -21.28 23.44 -1.70
N ALA A 155 -20.58 22.45 -1.14
CA ALA A 155 -21.18 21.18 -0.70
C ALA A 155 -22.33 21.36 0.30
N ALA A 156 -22.26 22.39 1.15
CA ALA A 156 -23.19 22.60 2.24
C ALA A 156 -24.55 23.09 1.76
N TYR A 157 -24.61 24.08 0.85
CA TYR A 157 -25.85 24.74 0.45
C TYR A 157 -25.98 25.04 -1.06
N GLY A 158 -25.08 24.54 -1.91
CA GLY A 158 -25.06 24.79 -3.36
C GLY A 158 -26.19 24.13 -4.18
N GLY A 159 -27.20 23.54 -3.52
CA GLY A 159 -28.36 22.93 -4.18
C GLY A 159 -28.14 21.48 -4.59
N PHE A 160 -28.80 21.03 -5.66
CA PHE A 160 -28.72 19.64 -6.14
C PHE A 160 -27.39 19.37 -6.86
N GLY A 161 -26.89 18.14 -6.78
CA GLY A 161 -25.73 17.67 -7.54
C GLY A 161 -24.36 18.10 -6.99
N GLN A 162 -24.28 18.46 -5.70
CA GLN A 162 -23.03 18.94 -5.07
C GLN A 162 -22.07 17.82 -4.66
N GLY A 163 -22.40 16.57 -4.99
CA GLY A 163 -21.53 15.42 -4.74
C GLY A 163 -21.60 14.39 -5.86
N HIS A 164 -20.51 13.65 -5.99
CA HIS A 164 -20.37 12.47 -6.83
C HIS A 164 -19.64 11.37 -6.05
N VAL A 165 -19.86 10.11 -6.42
CA VAL A 165 -19.17 8.97 -5.82
C VAL A 165 -18.40 8.22 -6.90
N ALA A 166 -17.09 8.16 -6.72
CA ALA A 166 -16.17 7.33 -7.48
C ALA A 166 -15.59 6.23 -6.56
N SER A 167 -14.45 5.65 -6.92
CA SER A 167 -13.70 4.74 -6.06
C SER A 167 -12.19 4.97 -6.16
N GLU A 168 -11.48 4.56 -5.11
CA GLU A 168 -10.03 4.42 -5.13
C GLU A 168 -9.65 3.02 -4.71
N VAL A 169 -8.63 2.49 -5.36
CA VAL A 169 -8.11 1.14 -5.12
C VAL A 169 -6.60 1.18 -4.97
N TRP A 170 -6.08 0.39 -4.05
CA TRP A 170 -4.66 0.18 -3.90
C TRP A 170 -4.14 -0.82 -4.93
N SER A 171 -3.22 -0.37 -5.78
CA SER A 171 -2.46 -1.21 -6.70
C SER A 171 -1.14 -1.61 -6.05
N ASN A 172 -0.95 -2.91 -5.84
CA ASN A 172 0.32 -3.50 -5.38
C ASN A 172 1.41 -3.38 -6.46
N THR A 173 1.04 -3.47 -7.74
CA THR A 173 1.98 -3.34 -8.85
C THR A 173 2.52 -1.92 -8.99
N LEU A 174 1.65 -0.92 -8.80
CA LEU A 174 2.02 0.50 -8.88
C LEU A 174 2.46 1.09 -7.54
N ASP A 175 2.32 0.32 -6.46
CA ASP A 175 2.61 0.69 -5.08
C ASP A 175 1.91 2.00 -4.65
N LYS A 176 0.64 2.17 -5.04
CA LYS A 176 -0.13 3.38 -4.76
C LYS A 176 -1.64 3.19 -4.86
N TRP A 177 -2.38 4.15 -4.30
CA TRP A 177 -3.80 4.35 -4.58
C TRP A 177 -3.99 4.95 -5.97
N ILE A 178 -4.97 4.43 -6.72
CA ILE A 178 -5.38 4.96 -8.03
C ILE A 178 -6.87 5.26 -8.03
N PHE A 179 -7.24 6.33 -8.74
CA PHE A 179 -8.61 6.77 -8.95
C PHE A 179 -9.27 5.98 -10.08
N ILE A 180 -10.49 5.51 -9.83
CA ILE A 180 -11.37 4.90 -10.84
C ILE A 180 -12.80 5.43 -10.67
N ASP A 181 -13.48 5.71 -11.77
CA ASP A 181 -14.88 6.14 -11.78
C ASP A 181 -15.76 5.12 -12.51
N PRO A 182 -16.48 4.26 -11.76
CA PRO A 182 -17.29 3.20 -12.34
C PRO A 182 -18.57 3.69 -13.01
N GLN A 183 -19.01 4.93 -12.81
CA GLN A 183 -20.15 5.45 -13.58
C GLN A 183 -19.76 5.73 -15.04
N PHE A 184 -18.53 6.20 -15.27
CA PHE A 184 -18.05 6.62 -16.59
C PHE A 184 -17.01 5.67 -17.18
N SER A 185 -16.64 4.61 -16.46
CA SER A 185 -15.55 3.71 -16.80
C SER A 185 -14.21 4.42 -17.02
N MET A 186 -13.90 5.40 -16.15
CA MET A 186 -12.73 6.27 -16.30
C MET A 186 -11.63 5.95 -15.30
N ALA A 187 -10.39 6.04 -15.77
CA ALA A 187 -9.20 6.17 -14.94
C ALA A 187 -8.41 7.43 -15.36
N ALA A 188 -7.65 8.01 -14.43
CA ALA A 188 -6.86 9.21 -14.68
C ALA A 188 -5.37 8.88 -14.81
N THR A 189 -4.72 9.45 -15.84
CA THR A 189 -3.27 9.32 -16.03
C THR A 189 -2.62 10.67 -16.32
N HIS A 190 -1.34 10.80 -15.97
CA HIS A 190 -0.48 11.90 -16.39
C HIS A 190 0.91 11.33 -16.67
N GLU A 191 1.49 11.67 -17.84
CA GLU A 191 2.79 11.14 -18.28
C GLU A 191 2.91 9.60 -18.20
N GLY A 192 1.80 8.90 -18.49
CA GLY A 192 1.75 7.43 -18.45
C GLY A 192 1.65 6.82 -17.05
N ARG A 193 1.52 7.63 -16.00
CA ARG A 193 1.32 7.19 -14.61
C ARG A 193 -0.13 7.36 -14.20
N TYR A 194 -0.71 6.35 -13.57
CA TYR A 194 -2.04 6.45 -12.95
C TYR A 194 -2.03 7.38 -11.73
N LEU A 195 -3.11 8.11 -11.56
CA LEU A 195 -3.26 9.13 -10.52
C LEU A 195 -4.26 8.70 -9.46
N SER A 196 -4.02 9.11 -8.22
CA SER A 196 -5.07 9.24 -7.20
C SER A 196 -5.87 10.53 -7.40
N PHE A 197 -7.02 10.66 -6.75
CA PHE A 197 -7.81 11.89 -6.86
C PHE A 197 -7.08 13.11 -6.29
N HIS A 198 -6.31 12.93 -5.21
CA HIS A 198 -5.48 13.99 -4.66
C HIS A 198 -4.36 14.41 -5.61
N GLU A 199 -3.71 13.50 -6.34
CA GLU A 199 -2.73 13.88 -7.36
C GLU A 199 -3.38 14.63 -8.53
N MET A 200 -4.60 14.26 -8.93
CA MET A 200 -5.38 15.06 -9.89
C MET A 200 -5.61 16.48 -9.38
N TYR A 201 -5.91 16.64 -8.08
CA TYR A 201 -6.05 17.95 -7.45
C TYR A 201 -4.74 18.73 -7.44
N GLN A 202 -3.61 18.09 -7.14
CA GLN A 202 -2.29 18.73 -7.18
C GLN A 202 -2.01 19.31 -8.57
N LEU A 203 -2.22 18.52 -9.63
CA LEU A 203 -2.09 19.00 -11.02
C LEU A 203 -3.07 20.14 -11.32
N LYS A 204 -4.33 20.06 -10.87
CA LYS A 204 -5.29 21.15 -11.05
C LYS A 204 -4.82 22.45 -10.38
N ARG A 205 -4.33 22.35 -9.14
CA ARG A 205 -3.80 23.48 -8.36
C ARG A 205 -2.58 24.12 -9.02
N GLU A 206 -1.76 23.33 -9.72
CA GLU A 206 -0.62 23.79 -10.51
C GLU A 206 -1.02 24.40 -11.88
N GLY A 207 -2.32 24.45 -12.22
CA GLY A 207 -2.81 24.92 -13.52
C GLY A 207 -2.67 23.88 -14.64
N ARG A 208 -2.39 22.62 -14.30
CA ARG A 208 -2.04 21.52 -15.21
C ARG A 208 -3.17 20.49 -15.36
N PHE A 209 -4.39 20.85 -14.99
CA PHE A 209 -5.55 19.95 -15.08
C PHE A 209 -5.78 19.40 -16.51
N ASN A 210 -5.50 20.22 -17.52
CA ASN A 210 -5.65 19.82 -18.92
C ASN A 210 -4.61 18.80 -19.39
N GLU A 211 -3.53 18.56 -18.62
CA GLU A 211 -2.54 17.54 -18.92
C GLU A 211 -2.97 16.14 -18.45
N ILE A 212 -3.96 16.05 -17.56
CA ILE A 212 -4.51 14.76 -17.10
C ILE A 212 -5.27 14.13 -18.26
N ARG A 213 -4.99 12.88 -18.60
CA ARG A 213 -5.79 12.09 -19.54
C ARG A 213 -6.81 11.25 -18.80
N PHE A 214 -8.05 11.27 -19.26
CA PHE A 214 -9.10 10.38 -18.79
C PHE A 214 -9.44 9.38 -19.88
N THR A 215 -9.20 8.10 -19.63
CA THR A 215 -9.35 7.05 -20.65
C THR A 215 -10.57 6.18 -20.35
N PRO A 216 -11.62 6.22 -21.18
CA PRO A 216 -12.76 5.31 -21.05
C PRO A 216 -12.38 3.91 -21.54
N SER A 217 -13.06 2.90 -21.02
CA SER A 217 -12.91 1.52 -21.48
C SER A 217 -13.61 1.29 -22.85
N PRO A 218 -13.06 0.45 -23.75
CA PRO A 218 -13.59 0.26 -25.10
C PRO A 218 -15.06 -0.14 -25.16
N ARG A 219 -15.51 -1.07 -24.29
CA ARG A 219 -16.92 -1.52 -24.29
C ARG A 219 -17.86 -0.45 -23.78
N PHE A 220 -17.39 0.44 -22.89
CA PHE A 220 -18.17 1.58 -22.46
C PHE A 220 -18.38 2.58 -23.60
N VAL A 221 -17.33 2.86 -24.39
CA VAL A 221 -17.42 3.69 -25.60
C VAL A 221 -18.42 3.11 -26.61
N GLU A 222 -18.32 1.81 -26.88
CA GLU A 222 -19.23 1.09 -27.78
C GLU A 222 -20.69 1.18 -27.31
N ARG A 223 -20.96 0.90 -26.03
CA ARG A 223 -22.30 0.97 -25.43
C ARG A 223 -22.93 2.35 -25.61
N HIS A 224 -22.15 3.41 -25.41
CA HIS A 224 -22.62 4.80 -25.49
C HIS A 224 -22.63 5.38 -26.90
N LYS A 225 -22.16 4.62 -27.91
CA LYS A 225 -22.16 5.00 -29.32
C LYS A 225 -21.52 6.38 -29.56
N THR A 226 -20.37 6.59 -28.93
CA THR A 226 -19.63 7.86 -28.94
C THR A 226 -18.14 7.60 -29.19
N THR A 227 -17.29 8.63 -29.16
CA THR A 227 -15.84 8.48 -29.26
C THR A 227 -15.15 8.65 -27.89
N PRO A 228 -13.95 8.08 -27.70
CA PRO A 228 -13.19 8.28 -26.48
C PRO A 228 -12.94 9.77 -26.16
N GLU A 229 -12.67 10.58 -27.18
CA GLU A 229 -12.34 12.01 -27.04
C GLU A 229 -13.54 12.83 -26.55
N GLU A 230 -14.74 12.54 -27.06
CA GLU A 230 -15.96 13.22 -26.63
C GLU A 230 -16.31 12.85 -25.18
N LEU A 231 -16.16 11.57 -24.80
CA LEU A 231 -16.34 11.14 -23.42
C LEU A 231 -15.32 11.77 -22.49
N GLU A 232 -14.04 11.79 -22.87
CA GLU A 232 -12.99 12.44 -22.08
C GLU A 232 -13.31 13.93 -21.87
N LYS A 233 -13.72 14.64 -22.92
CA LYS A 233 -14.06 16.06 -22.85
C LYS A 233 -15.24 16.32 -21.91
N GLN A 234 -16.32 15.55 -22.04
CA GLN A 234 -17.49 15.65 -21.17
C GLN A 234 -17.13 15.30 -19.72
N TYR A 235 -16.37 14.23 -19.52
CA TYR A 235 -15.95 13.79 -18.20
C TYR A 235 -15.03 14.81 -17.53
N ARG A 236 -14.09 15.42 -18.26
CA ARG A 236 -13.21 16.48 -17.74
C ARG A 236 -14.02 17.67 -17.24
N ALA A 237 -15.02 18.12 -18.01
CA ALA A 237 -15.89 19.20 -17.59
C ALA A 237 -16.67 18.81 -16.32
N PHE A 238 -17.26 17.61 -16.31
CA PHE A 238 -17.98 17.06 -15.17
C PHE A 238 -17.13 16.97 -13.90
N ILE A 239 -16.00 16.24 -13.95
CA ILE A 239 -15.15 15.96 -12.77
C ILE A 239 -14.49 17.24 -12.23
N GLY A 240 -14.26 18.23 -13.09
CA GLY A 240 -13.70 19.54 -12.72
C GLY A 240 -14.51 20.29 -11.65
N HIS A 241 -15.81 19.99 -11.53
CA HIS A 241 -16.71 20.60 -10.54
C HIS A 241 -16.59 20.03 -9.13
N TYR A 242 -15.93 18.88 -8.93
CA TYR A 242 -15.95 18.12 -7.68
C TYR A 242 -14.64 18.16 -6.89
N PHE A 243 -13.81 19.19 -7.11
CA PHE A 243 -12.55 19.41 -6.38
C PHE A 243 -12.71 20.30 -5.14
N GLY A 244 -13.92 20.41 -4.57
CA GLY A 244 -14.14 21.14 -3.33
C GLY A 244 -13.65 20.36 -2.11
N TYR A 245 -14.14 19.13 -1.96
CA TYR A 245 -13.76 18.24 -0.87
C TYR A 245 -13.69 16.81 -1.37
N MET A 246 -12.78 16.02 -0.80
CA MET A 246 -12.82 14.56 -0.93
C MET A 246 -13.15 13.92 0.41
N GLU A 247 -13.82 12.78 0.36
CA GLU A 247 -14.36 12.07 1.51
C GLU A 247 -14.14 10.56 1.34
N ILE A 248 -13.63 9.92 2.37
CA ILE A 248 -13.49 8.46 2.42
C ILE A 248 -14.19 7.88 3.66
N PRO A 249 -14.71 6.64 3.60
CA PRO A 249 -15.20 5.95 4.77
C PRO A 249 -14.09 5.75 5.81
N TYR A 250 -14.34 6.18 7.04
CA TYR A 250 -13.43 6.05 8.18
C TYR A 250 -14.05 5.20 9.28
N GLN A 251 -13.20 4.48 10.00
CA GLN A 251 -13.58 3.84 11.26
C GLN A 251 -12.45 3.85 12.27
N ARG A 252 -12.80 3.85 13.56
CA ARG A 252 -11.88 3.63 14.67
C ARG A 252 -12.62 3.06 15.86
N GLU A 253 -12.13 1.95 16.43
CA GLU A 253 -12.71 1.33 17.64
C GLU A 253 -14.22 1.08 17.51
N GLY A 254 -14.67 0.62 16.34
CA GLY A 254 -16.07 0.37 16.03
C GLY A 254 -16.91 1.62 15.72
N LYS A 255 -16.39 2.83 15.94
CA LYS A 255 -17.05 4.08 15.58
C LYS A 255 -16.81 4.40 14.11
N LYS A 256 -17.89 4.83 13.45
CA LYS A 256 -17.98 5.06 12.02
C LYS A 256 -18.04 6.57 11.76
N ALA A 257 -17.19 7.06 10.87
CA ALA A 257 -17.20 8.45 10.40
C ALA A 257 -16.87 8.51 8.89
N SER A 258 -16.87 9.71 8.36
CA SER A 258 -16.36 10.10 7.05
C SER A 258 -15.17 11.02 7.25
N LEU A 259 -14.00 10.62 6.76
CA LEU A 259 -12.80 11.45 6.79
C LEU A 259 -12.81 12.36 5.55
N ILE A 260 -12.87 13.67 5.78
CA ILE A 260 -12.96 14.70 4.75
C ILE A 260 -11.62 15.45 4.68
N LEU A 261 -11.07 15.54 3.47
CA LEU A 261 -9.96 16.42 3.14
C LEU A 261 -10.49 17.57 2.27
N PRO A 262 -10.49 18.83 2.78
CA PRO A 262 -10.74 20.00 1.96
C PRO A 262 -9.69 20.16 0.88
N LEU A 263 -10.15 20.46 -0.34
CA LEU A 263 -9.31 20.71 -1.51
C LEU A 263 -9.41 22.19 -1.88
N GLU A 264 -10.30 22.56 -2.81
CA GLU A 264 -10.62 23.96 -3.13
C GLU A 264 -11.69 24.56 -2.19
N GLY A 265 -12.46 23.68 -1.53
CA GLY A 265 -13.44 24.04 -0.54
C GLY A 265 -12.79 24.64 0.71
N LYS A 266 -13.48 25.57 1.36
CA LYS A 266 -12.97 26.28 2.55
C LYS A 266 -13.81 25.94 3.76
N GLY A 267 -13.11 25.63 4.86
CA GLY A 267 -13.74 25.41 6.16
C GLY A 267 -14.31 24.01 6.32
N GLN A 268 -15.08 23.86 7.38
CA GLN A 268 -15.79 22.63 7.73
C GLN A 268 -17.29 22.88 7.63
N PHE A 269 -18.06 21.83 7.40
CA PHE A 269 -19.51 21.90 7.30
C PHE A 269 -20.16 20.77 8.10
N ALA A 270 -21.42 20.96 8.47
CA ALA A 270 -22.26 19.98 9.16
C ALA A 270 -23.56 19.70 8.39
N THR A 271 -23.64 20.15 7.14
CA THR A 271 -24.77 19.95 6.23
C THR A 271 -24.27 19.55 4.85
N PHE A 272 -25.12 18.89 4.08
CA PHE A 272 -24.88 18.60 2.67
C PHE A 272 -26.15 18.89 1.87
N GLN A 273 -26.04 19.76 0.87
CA GLN A 273 -27.17 20.24 0.05
C GLN A 273 -28.36 20.76 0.88
N GLY A 274 -28.07 21.44 1.99
CA GLY A 274 -29.07 21.99 2.92
C GLY A 274 -29.68 20.99 3.89
N LEU A 275 -29.27 19.72 3.84
CA LEU A 275 -29.77 18.64 4.70
C LEU A 275 -28.73 18.27 5.78
N PRO A 276 -29.18 17.71 6.92
CA PRO A 276 -28.27 17.23 7.96
C PRO A 276 -27.39 16.08 7.44
N ILE A 277 -26.14 16.05 7.91
CA ILE A 277 -25.20 14.96 7.69
C ILE A 277 -24.41 14.70 8.98
N ASP A 278 -24.25 13.44 9.34
CA ASP A 278 -23.62 13.03 10.59
C ASP A 278 -22.23 12.42 10.38
N GLY A 279 -21.43 12.39 11.44
CA GLY A 279 -20.19 11.62 11.49
C GLY A 279 -19.08 12.17 10.60
N LEU A 280 -18.95 13.49 10.50
CA LEU A 280 -17.88 14.13 9.73
C LEU A 280 -16.62 14.32 10.57
N LEU A 281 -15.47 13.96 10.02
CA LEU A 281 -14.14 14.21 10.57
C LEU A 281 -13.31 14.91 9.51
N PHE A 282 -12.79 16.10 9.79
CA PHE A 282 -11.96 16.84 8.85
C PHE A 282 -10.48 16.66 9.16
N THR A 283 -9.66 16.58 8.12
CA THR A 283 -8.20 16.59 8.19
C THR A 283 -7.64 17.52 7.12
N ASP A 284 -6.46 18.07 7.38
CA ASP A 284 -5.65 18.83 6.42
C ASP A 284 -4.43 18.03 5.94
N ASP A 285 -4.23 16.81 6.43
CA ASP A 285 -3.11 15.95 6.09
C ASP A 285 -3.51 14.85 5.09
N PRO A 286 -3.15 14.98 3.80
CA PRO A 286 -3.46 13.94 2.81
C PRO A 286 -2.82 12.59 3.13
N ARG A 287 -1.79 12.53 3.98
CA ARG A 287 -1.16 11.26 4.39
C ARG A 287 -2.08 10.38 5.22
N GLU A 288 -3.09 10.96 5.88
CA GLU A 288 -4.12 10.18 6.58
C GLU A 288 -5.07 9.43 5.63
N LEU A 289 -5.11 9.82 4.36
CA LEU A 289 -5.92 9.17 3.32
C LEU A 289 -5.07 8.32 2.37
N TYR A 290 -3.81 8.69 2.13
CA TYR A 290 -2.93 8.11 1.11
C TYR A 290 -1.68 7.44 1.69
N PHE A 291 -1.85 6.66 2.76
CA PHE A 291 -0.80 5.81 3.30
C PHE A 291 -0.60 4.54 2.45
N PRO A 292 0.63 3.97 2.44
CA PRO A 292 0.92 2.74 1.72
C PRO A 292 0.22 1.54 2.35
N LEU A 293 -0.11 0.54 1.53
CA LEU A 293 -0.70 -0.73 1.97
C LEU A 293 0.14 -1.93 1.54
N ASN A 294 -0.12 -3.07 2.17
CA ASN A 294 0.35 -4.38 1.73
C ASN A 294 1.88 -4.58 1.74
N HIS A 295 2.63 -3.63 2.32
CA HIS A 295 4.08 -3.72 2.46
C HIS A 295 4.48 -4.82 3.44
N THR A 296 5.65 -5.40 3.16
CA THR A 296 6.34 -6.34 4.06
C THR A 296 7.61 -5.70 4.56
N GLN A 297 7.88 -5.81 5.85
CA GLN A 297 9.13 -5.39 6.49
C GLN A 297 9.97 -6.62 6.83
N VAL A 298 11.29 -6.48 6.70
CA VAL A 298 12.28 -7.50 7.04
C VAL A 298 13.19 -7.00 8.15
N LEU A 299 13.30 -7.75 9.24
CA LEU A 299 14.22 -7.51 10.34
C LEU A 299 15.32 -8.57 10.33
N PHE A 300 16.56 -8.15 10.57
CA PHE A 300 17.73 -9.04 10.60
C PHE A 300 18.21 -9.20 12.04
N THR A 301 18.19 -10.42 12.54
CA THR A 301 18.75 -10.77 13.84
C THR A 301 19.98 -11.66 13.65
N TYR A 302 21.14 -11.25 14.15
CA TYR A 302 22.34 -12.11 14.10
C TYR A 302 22.17 -13.32 15.01
N ASN A 303 22.37 -14.52 14.47
CA ASN A 303 22.30 -15.76 15.25
C ASN A 303 23.45 -15.89 16.26
N ASN A 304 24.56 -15.20 16.02
CA ASN A 304 25.76 -15.22 16.86
C ASN A 304 26.20 -13.80 17.25
N ALA A 305 25.24 -12.94 17.63
CA ALA A 305 25.56 -11.60 18.13
C ALA A 305 26.42 -11.71 19.39
N ARG A 306 27.48 -10.89 19.46
CA ARG A 306 28.36 -10.83 20.61
C ARG A 306 28.36 -9.41 21.20
N PRO A 307 28.24 -9.26 22.52
CA PRO A 307 28.39 -7.95 23.15
C PRO A 307 29.77 -7.35 22.85
N PHE A 308 29.79 -6.05 22.56
CA PHE A 308 31.02 -5.35 22.22
C PHE A 308 32.11 -5.52 23.29
N ILE A 309 31.75 -5.40 24.58
CA ILE A 309 32.71 -5.50 25.69
C ILE A 309 33.34 -6.89 25.80
N ASP A 310 32.59 -7.96 25.53
CA ASP A 310 33.13 -9.32 25.58
C ASP A 310 34.18 -9.54 24.49
N VAL A 311 33.95 -8.98 23.29
CA VAL A 311 34.92 -8.99 22.18
C VAL A 311 36.19 -8.23 22.54
N ILE A 312 36.05 -7.04 23.13
CA ILE A 312 37.19 -6.21 23.55
C ILE A 312 38.05 -6.94 24.60
N ARG A 313 37.41 -7.56 25.60
CA ARG A 313 38.09 -8.28 26.69
C ARG A 313 38.78 -9.54 26.16
N GLU A 314 38.08 -10.39 25.40
CA GLU A 314 38.63 -11.63 24.85
C GLU A 314 39.90 -11.38 24.02
N HIS A 315 39.92 -10.29 23.25
CA HIS A 315 41.03 -9.98 22.37
C HIS A 315 42.05 -9.00 22.96
N GLY A 316 41.90 -8.58 24.22
CA GLY A 316 42.81 -7.64 24.88
C GLY A 316 43.00 -6.37 24.07
N ILE A 317 41.89 -5.72 23.68
CA ILE A 317 41.90 -4.49 22.87
C ILE A 317 41.85 -3.28 23.81
N THR A 318 42.89 -2.46 23.79
CA THR A 318 42.98 -1.23 24.58
C THR A 318 43.12 0.03 23.73
N THR A 319 43.35 -0.12 22.43
CA THR A 319 43.50 0.99 21.47
C THR A 319 42.70 0.77 20.20
N GLU A 320 42.39 1.84 19.50
CA GLU A 320 41.71 1.79 18.19
C GLU A 320 42.54 1.04 17.14
N GLN A 321 43.86 1.22 17.13
CA GLN A 321 44.75 0.50 16.20
C GLN A 321 44.72 -1.03 16.45
N GLN A 322 44.65 -1.46 17.71
CA GLN A 322 44.46 -2.87 18.05
C GLN A 322 43.08 -3.37 17.63
N PHE A 323 42.04 -2.56 17.77
CA PHE A 323 40.70 -2.90 17.31
C PHE A 323 40.69 -3.14 15.79
N LEU A 324 41.20 -2.19 15.00
CA LEU A 324 41.22 -2.28 13.55
C LEU A 324 42.04 -3.46 13.03
N SER A 325 43.23 -3.70 13.58
CA SER A 325 44.11 -4.81 13.18
C SER A 325 43.56 -6.18 13.56
N LYS A 326 42.87 -6.31 14.71
CA LYS A 326 42.27 -7.58 15.17
C LYS A 326 40.86 -7.82 14.62
N ARG A 327 40.19 -6.81 14.06
CA ARG A 327 38.81 -6.88 13.53
C ARG A 327 38.50 -8.10 12.66
N PRO A 328 39.37 -8.59 11.76
CA PRO A 328 39.09 -9.80 10.99
C PRO A 328 38.78 -11.05 11.83
N ARG A 329 39.22 -11.10 13.11
CA ARG A 329 39.00 -12.23 14.02
C ARG A 329 37.58 -12.29 14.58
N PHE A 330 36.92 -11.14 14.70
CA PHE A 330 35.62 -11.00 15.36
C PHE A 330 34.59 -10.24 14.51
N ALA A 331 34.92 -9.96 13.24
CA ALA A 331 34.01 -9.33 12.31
C ALA A 331 32.70 -10.14 12.21
N ALA A 332 31.59 -9.42 12.05
CA ALA A 332 30.28 -10.03 11.94
C ALA A 332 30.25 -11.02 10.76
N ARG A 333 29.66 -12.20 11.00
CA ARG A 333 29.39 -13.19 9.96
C ARG A 333 27.95 -13.01 9.49
N PRO A 334 27.66 -13.17 8.19
CA PRO A 334 26.33 -12.90 7.65
C PRO A 334 25.38 -14.08 7.88
N ASP A 335 25.19 -14.43 9.15
CA ASP A 335 24.34 -15.53 9.62
C ASP A 335 23.20 -14.93 10.45
N TYR A 336 22.02 -14.89 9.83
CA TYR A 336 20.85 -14.18 10.32
C TYR A 336 19.67 -15.12 10.49
N THR A 337 18.78 -14.75 11.41
CA THR A 337 17.36 -15.07 11.31
C THR A 337 16.65 -13.82 10.82
N LEU A 338 15.95 -13.94 9.70
CA LEU A 338 15.02 -12.92 9.21
C LEU A 338 13.72 -13.03 9.98
N THR A 339 13.12 -11.90 10.32
CA THR A 339 11.74 -11.81 10.82
C THR A 339 10.93 -10.89 9.91
N PHE A 340 9.75 -11.33 9.51
CA PHE A 340 8.87 -10.62 8.60
C PHE A 340 7.66 -10.03 9.33
N GLN A 341 7.32 -8.80 8.98
CA GLN A 341 6.12 -8.11 9.44
C GLN A 341 5.37 -7.55 8.24
N GLN A 342 4.07 -7.28 8.35
CA GLN A 342 3.26 -6.79 7.23
C GLN A 342 2.10 -5.89 7.66
N GLY A 343 1.69 -5.00 6.75
CA GLY A 343 0.49 -4.14 6.86
C GLY A 343 -0.61 -4.50 5.85
N MET A 344 -0.61 -5.74 5.34
CA MET A 344 -1.57 -6.33 4.42
C MET A 344 -2.86 -6.79 5.12
N PRO A 345 -4.04 -6.24 4.75
CA PRO A 345 -5.32 -6.80 5.13
C PRO A 345 -5.48 -8.24 4.63
N TRP A 346 -6.16 -9.06 5.43
CA TRP A 346 -6.45 -10.46 5.12
C TRP A 346 -5.20 -11.30 4.81
N PHE A 347 -4.07 -10.99 5.42
CA PHE A 347 -2.82 -11.73 5.30
C PHE A 347 -3.00 -13.25 5.42
N ALA A 348 -2.32 -14.01 4.56
CA ALA A 348 -2.29 -15.47 4.58
C ALA A 348 -0.88 -16.02 4.83
N HIS A 349 0.13 -15.55 4.09
CA HIS A 349 1.51 -16.02 4.22
C HIS A 349 2.51 -15.05 3.59
N TYR A 350 3.79 -15.27 3.86
CA TYR A 350 4.88 -14.62 3.13
C TYR A 350 5.42 -15.53 2.04
N GLU A 351 5.94 -14.91 0.99
CA GLU A 351 6.78 -15.55 -0.01
C GLU A 351 8.17 -14.91 -0.02
N LEU A 352 9.19 -15.74 -0.19
CA LEU A 352 10.58 -15.33 -0.25
C LEU A 352 11.23 -15.86 -1.52
N ARG A 353 11.98 -15.00 -2.19
CA ARG A 353 12.89 -15.33 -3.30
C ARG A 353 14.29 -14.82 -2.96
N VAL A 354 15.28 -15.67 -3.22
CA VAL A 354 16.70 -15.36 -2.99
C VAL A 354 17.44 -15.56 -4.31
N ASP A 355 18.30 -14.59 -4.67
CA ASP A 355 19.19 -14.61 -5.84
C ASP A 355 18.49 -14.96 -7.17
N GLY A 356 17.27 -14.44 -7.35
CA GLY A 356 16.49 -14.63 -8.57
C GLY A 356 15.94 -16.05 -8.77
N GLY A 357 15.98 -16.91 -7.73
CA GLY A 357 15.37 -18.24 -7.77
C GLY A 357 13.84 -18.22 -7.78
N GLU A 358 13.23 -19.37 -7.48
CA GLU A 358 11.76 -19.46 -7.38
C GLU A 358 11.22 -18.81 -6.10
N TRP A 359 9.99 -18.29 -6.18
CA TRP A 359 9.24 -17.86 -5.00
C TRP A 359 8.89 -19.07 -4.14
N LYS A 360 9.21 -19.00 -2.84
CA LYS A 360 8.90 -20.05 -1.87
C LYS A 360 8.03 -19.49 -0.76
N ARG A 361 6.94 -20.20 -0.46
CA ARG A 361 6.10 -19.92 0.72
C ARG A 361 6.91 -20.12 1.99
N VAL A 362 6.79 -19.16 2.90
CA VAL A 362 7.41 -19.19 4.23
C VAL A 362 6.42 -19.82 5.22
N PRO A 363 6.80 -20.88 5.97
CA PRO A 363 5.90 -21.55 6.92
C PRO A 363 5.45 -20.72 8.14
N GLY A 364 6.13 -19.60 8.42
CA GLY A 364 5.83 -18.69 9.51
C GLY A 364 6.27 -17.26 9.17
N ASP A 365 6.76 -16.52 10.15
CA ASP A 365 7.28 -15.16 10.00
C ASP A 365 8.80 -15.09 10.05
N THR A 366 9.49 -16.23 10.20
CA THR A 366 10.95 -16.28 10.33
C THR A 366 11.60 -17.25 9.36
N VAL A 367 12.79 -16.87 8.87
CA VAL A 367 13.60 -17.69 7.96
C VAL A 367 15.08 -17.54 8.29
N PRO A 368 15.85 -18.64 8.43
CA PRO A 368 17.30 -18.54 8.52
C PRO A 368 17.90 -18.08 7.19
N LEU A 369 18.79 -17.10 7.22
CA LEU A 369 19.50 -16.58 6.05
C LEU A 369 21.01 -16.56 6.32
N LYS A 370 21.76 -17.25 5.46
CA LYS A 370 23.23 -17.12 5.40
C LYS A 370 23.61 -16.49 4.07
N LEU A 371 24.24 -15.33 4.09
CA LEU A 371 24.71 -14.70 2.85
C LEU A 371 25.94 -15.44 2.33
N HIS A 372 25.97 -15.69 1.03
CA HIS A 372 27.18 -16.17 0.37
C HIS A 372 28.11 -14.99 0.03
N ALA A 373 29.37 -15.30 -0.31
CA ALA A 373 30.32 -14.29 -0.74
C ALA A 373 29.85 -13.61 -2.05
N GLY A 374 30.07 -12.30 -2.17
CA GLY A 374 29.60 -11.48 -3.28
C GLY A 374 28.27 -10.78 -2.99
N LEU A 375 27.48 -10.57 -4.04
CA LEU A 375 26.17 -9.92 -3.99
C LEU A 375 25.07 -10.95 -3.74
N ASN A 376 24.17 -10.65 -2.81
CA ASN A 376 23.00 -11.44 -2.47
C ASN A 376 21.76 -10.56 -2.70
N THR A 377 20.72 -11.11 -3.32
CA THR A 377 19.44 -10.42 -3.52
C THR A 377 18.34 -11.12 -2.74
N LEU A 378 17.67 -10.39 -1.87
CA LEU A 378 16.52 -10.83 -1.08
C LEU A 378 15.27 -10.14 -1.60
N GLU A 379 14.23 -10.91 -1.90
CA GLU A 379 12.92 -10.39 -2.28
C GLU A 379 11.84 -11.07 -1.45
N VAL A 380 11.07 -10.28 -0.71
CA VAL A 380 10.01 -10.77 0.19
C VAL A 380 8.72 -10.05 -0.16
N ARG A 381 7.60 -10.77 -0.12
CA ARG A 381 6.25 -10.18 -0.21
C ARG A 381 5.25 -10.93 0.65
N ALA A 382 4.22 -10.23 1.09
CA ALA A 382 3.05 -10.81 1.72
C ALA A 382 2.03 -11.22 0.64
N VAL A 383 1.25 -12.26 0.94
CA VAL A 383 0.13 -12.72 0.11
C VAL A 383 -1.11 -12.83 0.99
N ASN A 384 -2.23 -12.31 0.51
CA ASN A 384 -3.49 -12.35 1.27
C ASN A 384 -4.29 -13.64 0.99
N ARG A 385 -5.40 -13.81 1.72
CA ARG A 385 -6.28 -14.98 1.64
C ARG A 385 -6.96 -15.16 0.27
N ALA A 386 -7.06 -14.10 -0.53
CA ALA A 386 -7.57 -14.18 -1.90
C ALA A 386 -6.47 -14.47 -2.94
N GLY A 387 -5.20 -14.62 -2.51
CA GLY A 387 -4.07 -14.90 -3.38
C GLY A 387 -3.41 -13.67 -4.01
N ALA A 388 -3.85 -12.45 -3.68
CA ALA A 388 -3.21 -11.23 -4.17
C ALA A 388 -1.87 -11.01 -3.45
N ALA A 389 -0.79 -10.90 -4.22
CA ALA A 389 0.55 -10.63 -3.72
C ALA A 389 0.78 -9.12 -3.57
N GLY A 390 1.40 -8.72 -2.46
CA GLY A 390 1.75 -7.33 -2.16
C GLY A 390 2.99 -6.84 -2.90
N PRO A 391 3.35 -5.55 -2.75
CA PRO A 391 4.59 -4.99 -3.27
C PRO A 391 5.82 -5.78 -2.78
N ILE A 392 6.81 -5.93 -3.66
CA ILE A 392 8.04 -6.67 -3.34
C ILE A 392 8.96 -5.78 -2.51
N ASN A 393 9.31 -6.24 -1.30
CA ASN A 393 10.44 -5.71 -0.55
C ASN A 393 11.73 -6.34 -1.09
N ARG A 394 12.55 -5.53 -1.76
CA ARG A 394 13.83 -5.95 -2.34
C ARG A 394 14.99 -5.36 -1.55
N MET A 395 15.95 -6.21 -1.20
CA MET A 395 17.21 -5.82 -0.59
C MET A 395 18.38 -6.47 -1.32
N LYS A 396 19.43 -5.69 -1.59
CA LYS A 396 20.71 -6.21 -2.09
C LYS A 396 21.76 -6.05 -1.03
N LEU A 397 22.36 -7.17 -0.61
CA LEU A 397 23.40 -7.21 0.41
C LEU A 397 24.69 -7.74 -0.21
N ARG A 398 25.82 -7.09 0.10
CA ARG A 398 27.13 -7.54 -0.34
C ARG A 398 27.96 -8.02 0.84
N TYR A 399 28.49 -9.23 0.73
CA TYR A 399 29.46 -9.83 1.66
C TYR A 399 30.77 -10.10 0.92
N ALA A 400 31.74 -9.21 1.03
CA ALA A 400 33.00 -9.32 0.30
C ALA A 400 34.13 -8.62 1.04
N ALA A 401 35.39 -8.86 0.62
CA ALA A 401 36.52 -8.07 1.07
C ALA A 401 36.26 -6.59 0.77
N ASP A 402 36.72 -5.71 1.65
CA ASP A 402 36.77 -4.28 1.36
C ASP A 402 37.61 -4.08 0.08
N PRO A 403 37.10 -3.41 -0.96
CA PRO A 403 37.88 -3.13 -2.16
C PRO A 403 39.10 -2.24 -1.87
#